data_AF-A0A1Y6KH56-F1
#
_entry.id   AF-A0A1Y6KH56-F1
#
_cell.length_a   1.000
_cell.length_b   1.000
_cell.length_c   1.000
_cell.angle_alpha   90.00
_cell.angle_beta   90.00
_cell.angle_gamma   90.00
#
_symmetry.space_group_name_H-M   'P 1'
#
loop_
_entity.id
_entity.type
_entity.pdbx_description
1 polymer ?
#
loop_
_entity_poly.entity_id
_entity_poly.type
_entity_poly.pdbx_seq_one_letter_code
_entity_poly.pdbx_strand_id
1 'polypeptide(L)'
;MERRAFVGMGLALLVTGCVTGREGTEYAVVSQKIGAPRPGHSRIVIMSLKDSWLERTNCDAKVDGIALNRLLPGTYAYVDRPAGPHHLTATQILFPGETVLDFNTESGKTYFFSIKPSERSRAMQGGAIMFGLVGAGVMAAASAGADNKGPVDLVPLQESQARTAMAELLQAE
;
A
#
# COMPACT_ATOMS: atom_id res chain seq x y z
N MET A 1 -36.68 -22.51 65.72
CA MET A 1 -35.54 -21.68 66.19
C MET A 1 -34.28 -22.44 65.81
N GLU A 2 -33.32 -21.99 65.02
CA GLU A 2 -33.02 -20.72 64.38
C GLU A 2 -32.26 -20.97 63.07
N ARG A 3 -32.33 -20.00 62.17
CA ARG A 3 -31.52 -19.87 60.94
C ARG A 3 -30.06 -19.63 61.31
N ARG A 4 -29.11 -20.11 60.47
CA ARG A 4 -28.15 -19.28 59.71
C ARG A 4 -27.06 -20.13 59.06
N ALA A 5 -27.16 -20.30 57.74
CA ALA A 5 -26.05 -20.71 56.89
C ALA A 5 -25.08 -19.54 56.73
N PHE A 6 -23.79 -19.76 57.03
CA PHE A 6 -22.73 -18.81 56.72
C PHE A 6 -22.33 -18.98 55.25
N VAL A 7 -22.66 -17.95 54.47
CA VAL A 7 -22.20 -17.69 53.11
C VAL A 7 -20.87 -16.94 53.19
N GLY A 8 -19.91 -17.33 52.35
CA GLY A 8 -18.77 -16.49 51.98
C GLY A 8 -17.55 -17.33 51.59
N MET A 9 -16.79 -17.06 50.54
CA MET A 9 -16.87 -16.07 49.46
C MET A 9 -15.83 -16.54 48.42
N GLY A 10 -16.28 -17.26 47.39
CA GLY A 10 -15.42 -17.65 46.27
C GLY A 10 -15.47 -16.57 45.20
N LEU A 11 -14.47 -15.68 45.17
CA LEU A 11 -14.30 -14.71 44.09
C LEU A 11 -13.26 -15.25 43.09
N ALA A 12 -13.69 -16.08 42.16
CA ALA A 12 -12.90 -16.43 40.98
C ALA A 12 -13.00 -15.27 39.98
N LEU A 13 -11.97 -14.42 39.95
CA LEU A 13 -11.77 -13.41 38.90
C LEU A 13 -11.38 -14.11 37.59
N LEU A 14 -12.38 -14.55 36.83
CA LEU A 14 -12.21 -14.89 35.42
C LEU A 14 -12.00 -13.59 34.64
N VAL A 15 -10.74 -13.18 34.49
CA VAL A 15 -10.34 -12.16 33.52
C VAL A 15 -10.47 -12.79 32.13
N THR A 16 -11.70 -12.84 31.62
CA THR A 16 -11.95 -13.01 30.19
C THR A 16 -11.70 -11.67 29.54
N GLY A 17 -10.44 -11.43 29.19
CA GLY A 17 -10.09 -10.34 28.29
C GLY A 17 -10.72 -10.63 26.92
N CYS A 18 -11.91 -10.10 26.66
CA CYS A 18 -12.34 -9.86 25.30
C CYS A 18 -11.31 -8.92 24.67
N VAL A 19 -10.48 -9.44 23.78
CA VAL A 19 -9.80 -8.64 22.77
C VAL A 19 -10.90 -8.17 21.82
N THR A 20 -11.64 -7.13 22.23
CA THR A 20 -12.63 -6.46 21.39
C THR A 20 -12.01 -5.17 20.87
N GLY A 21 -11.67 -5.19 19.58
CA GLY A 21 -11.88 -4.04 18.70
C GLY A 21 -10.80 -2.97 18.64
N ARG A 22 -9.54 -3.32 18.33
CA ARG A 22 -8.66 -2.36 17.63
C ARG A 22 -8.92 -2.30 16.12
N GLU A 23 -9.35 -3.41 15.53
CA GLU A 23 -9.62 -3.48 14.08
C GLU A 23 -10.77 -2.54 13.63
N GLY A 24 -11.81 -2.36 14.46
CA GLY A 24 -12.98 -1.53 14.12
C GLY A 24 -12.74 -0.03 14.25
N THR A 25 -11.91 0.40 15.19
CA THR A 25 -11.56 1.83 15.38
C THR A 25 -10.55 2.28 14.33
N GLU A 26 -9.58 1.44 13.97
CA GLU A 26 -8.66 1.70 12.86
C GLU A 26 -9.40 1.72 11.51
N TYR A 27 -10.36 0.81 11.29
CA TYR A 27 -11.19 0.82 10.09
C TYR A 27 -12.04 2.09 10.00
N ALA A 28 -12.62 2.55 11.11
CA ALA A 28 -13.40 3.78 11.13
C ALA A 28 -12.54 5.01 10.80
N VAL A 29 -11.29 5.10 11.28
CA VAL A 29 -10.40 6.24 10.98
C VAL A 29 -9.91 6.23 9.53
N VAL A 30 -9.53 5.06 9.00
CA VAL A 30 -9.12 4.92 7.58
C VAL A 30 -10.31 5.19 6.65
N SER A 31 -11.49 4.64 6.98
CA SER A 31 -12.72 4.86 6.23
C SER A 31 -13.29 6.28 6.39
N GLN A 32 -13.04 6.97 7.51
CA GLN A 32 -13.44 8.36 7.70
C GLN A 32 -12.56 9.31 6.90
N LYS A 33 -11.23 9.07 6.84
CA LYS A 33 -10.32 9.95 6.10
C LYS A 33 -10.44 9.78 4.58
N ILE A 34 -10.61 8.56 4.09
CA ILE A 34 -10.66 8.31 2.63
C ILE A 34 -12.11 8.23 2.14
N GLY A 35 -13.05 7.70 2.94
CA GLY A 35 -14.45 7.53 2.56
C GLY A 35 -14.73 6.22 1.81
N ALA A 36 -15.99 6.04 1.40
CA ALA A 36 -16.36 4.99 0.44
C ALA A 36 -16.12 5.45 -1.01
N PRO A 37 -15.95 4.53 -1.98
CA PRO A 37 -15.95 4.89 -3.40
C PRO A 37 -17.28 5.51 -3.83
N ARG A 38 -17.26 6.34 -4.87
CA ARG A 38 -18.49 6.83 -5.52
C ARG A 38 -19.39 5.66 -5.97
N PRO A 39 -20.73 5.82 -6.00
CA PRO A 39 -21.63 4.79 -6.53
C PRO A 39 -21.24 4.35 -7.95
N GLY A 40 -21.24 3.04 -8.21
CA GLY A 40 -20.81 2.46 -9.49
C GLY A 40 -19.29 2.48 -9.73
N HIS A 41 -18.50 2.99 -8.79
CA HIS A 41 -17.04 3.06 -8.87
C HIS A 41 -16.39 2.10 -7.87
N SER A 42 -15.15 1.74 -8.16
CA SER A 42 -14.18 1.20 -7.22
C SER A 42 -13.20 2.30 -6.81
N ARG A 43 -12.52 2.11 -5.68
CA ARG A 43 -11.40 2.96 -5.27
C ARG A 43 -10.10 2.20 -5.43
N ILE A 44 -9.11 2.85 -6.01
CA ILE A 44 -7.76 2.32 -6.16
C ILE A 44 -6.85 3.18 -5.30
N VAL A 45 -6.15 2.54 -4.35
CA VAL A 45 -5.24 3.20 -3.42
C VAL A 45 -3.83 2.65 -3.66
N ILE A 46 -2.87 3.54 -3.89
CA ILE A 46 -1.46 3.20 -3.98
C ILE A 46 -0.75 3.78 -2.76
N MET A 47 -0.02 2.93 -2.04
CA MET A 47 0.69 3.26 -0.82
C MET A 47 2.20 3.14 -1.02
N SER A 48 2.91 4.22 -0.72
CA SER A 48 4.36 4.27 -0.64
C SER A 48 4.75 4.20 0.84
N LEU A 49 5.18 3.03 1.30
CA LEU A 49 5.49 2.78 2.71
C LEU A 49 6.74 3.55 3.16
N LYS A 50 6.92 3.77 4.46
CA LYS A 50 8.01 4.59 5.01
C LYS A 50 9.41 4.02 4.76
N ASP A 51 9.52 2.70 4.73
CA ASP A 51 10.74 1.96 4.40
C ASP A 51 10.96 1.81 2.89
N SER A 52 10.08 2.41 2.08
CA SER A 52 10.22 2.40 0.65
C SER A 52 11.44 3.22 0.24
N TRP A 53 12.40 2.57 -0.42
CA TRP A 53 13.57 3.20 -1.06
C TRP A 53 13.22 4.21 -2.16
N LEU A 54 11.94 4.59 -2.30
CA LEU A 54 11.42 5.58 -3.21
C LEU A 54 11.95 7.01 -2.95
N GLU A 55 12.64 7.26 -1.83
CA GLU A 55 13.24 8.58 -1.51
C GLU A 55 14.12 9.14 -2.66
N ARG A 56 14.67 8.27 -3.51
CA ARG A 56 15.51 8.66 -4.65
C ARG A 56 14.86 8.46 -6.02
N THR A 57 13.65 7.92 -6.06
CA THR A 57 12.93 7.62 -7.30
C THR A 57 11.57 8.28 -7.27
N ASN A 58 11.48 9.47 -7.86
CA ASN A 58 10.21 10.13 -8.11
C ASN A 58 9.45 9.30 -9.12
N CYS A 59 8.41 8.58 -8.67
CA CYS A 59 7.62 7.74 -9.53
C CYS A 59 6.29 8.43 -9.86
N ASP A 60 6.01 8.51 -11.15
CA ASP A 60 4.76 9.01 -11.68
C ASP A 60 3.84 7.83 -11.94
N ALA A 61 2.87 7.61 -11.04
CA ALA A 61 1.86 6.57 -11.16
C ALA A 61 0.60 7.10 -11.85
N LYS A 62 -0.01 6.29 -12.70
CA LYS A 62 -1.27 6.60 -13.37
C LYS A 62 -2.21 5.42 -13.32
N VAL A 63 -3.50 5.70 -13.28
CA VAL A 63 -4.58 4.72 -13.44
C VAL A 63 -5.41 5.14 -14.64
N ASP A 64 -5.49 4.27 -15.64
CA ASP A 64 -6.17 4.53 -16.92
C ASP A 64 -5.71 5.86 -17.57
N GLY A 65 -4.40 6.12 -17.50
CA GLY A 65 -3.78 7.35 -18.01
C GLY A 65 -3.95 8.60 -17.14
N ILE A 66 -4.76 8.55 -16.08
CA ILE A 66 -4.93 9.66 -15.13
C ILE A 66 -3.81 9.64 -14.10
N ALA A 67 -3.04 10.74 -14.05
CA ALA A 67 -1.97 10.90 -13.09
C ALA A 67 -2.51 10.95 -11.66
N LEU A 68 -1.86 10.18 -10.78
CA LEU A 68 -2.07 10.27 -9.35
C LEU A 68 -1.20 11.37 -8.76
N ASN A 69 -1.59 11.85 -7.58
CA ASN A 69 -0.71 12.70 -6.79
C ASN A 69 0.63 11.99 -6.56
N ARG A 70 1.70 12.79 -6.53
CA ARG A 70 3.06 12.29 -6.38
C ARG A 70 3.18 11.45 -5.10
N LEU A 71 3.68 10.24 -5.26
CA LEU A 71 3.88 9.28 -4.19
C LEU A 71 5.29 9.46 -3.61
N LEU A 72 5.36 10.09 -2.43
CA LEU A 72 6.58 10.16 -1.61
C LEU A 72 6.61 8.99 -0.62
N PRO A 73 7.77 8.62 -0.09
CA PRO A 73 7.87 7.66 1.03
C PRO A 73 7.00 8.09 2.21
N GLY A 74 6.25 7.14 2.76
CA GLY A 74 5.28 7.41 3.83
C GLY A 74 4.01 8.13 3.38
N THR A 75 3.66 8.10 2.10
CA THR A 75 2.42 8.72 1.57
C THR A 75 1.56 7.73 0.81
N TYR A 76 0.34 8.15 0.47
CA TYR A 76 -0.57 7.40 -0.39
C TYR A 76 -1.28 8.34 -1.37
N ALA A 77 -1.77 7.77 -2.46
CA ALA A 77 -2.66 8.43 -3.41
C ALA A 77 -3.82 7.50 -3.71
N TYR A 78 -4.99 8.07 -4.02
CA TYR A 78 -6.15 7.29 -4.42
C TYR A 78 -6.92 7.95 -5.56
N VAL A 79 -7.66 7.11 -6.28
CA VAL A 79 -8.58 7.55 -7.34
C VAL A 79 -9.79 6.63 -7.37
N ASP A 80 -10.96 7.21 -7.67
CA ASP A 80 -12.18 6.45 -7.92
C ASP A 80 -12.38 6.26 -9.42
N ARG A 81 -12.55 5.01 -9.87
CA ARG A 81 -12.77 4.64 -11.27
C ARG A 81 -14.03 3.79 -11.43
N PRO A 82 -14.75 3.85 -12.57
CA PRO A 82 -15.88 2.96 -12.82
C PRO A 82 -15.46 1.50 -12.63
N ALA A 83 -16.31 0.67 -12.02
CA ALA A 83 -15.97 -0.74 -11.84
C ALA A 83 -15.69 -1.44 -13.19
N GLY A 84 -14.72 -2.35 -13.21
CA GLY A 84 -14.29 -3.05 -14.42
C GLY A 84 -12.77 -3.15 -14.55
N PRO A 85 -12.26 -3.34 -15.79
CA PRO A 85 -10.84 -3.47 -16.07
C PRO A 85 -10.13 -2.12 -15.95
N HIS A 86 -8.96 -2.13 -15.34
CA HIS A 86 -8.09 -0.97 -15.18
C HIS A 86 -6.65 -1.30 -15.51
N HIS A 87 -5.94 -0.25 -15.91
CA HIS A 87 -4.53 -0.29 -16.26
C HIS A 87 -3.75 0.67 -15.37
N LEU A 88 -2.89 0.11 -14.51
CA LEU A 88 -1.98 0.89 -13.66
C LEU A 88 -0.62 0.96 -14.32
N THR A 89 -0.11 2.18 -14.49
CA THR A 89 1.24 2.41 -15.02
C THR A 89 2.08 3.20 -14.04
N ALA A 90 3.38 2.94 -14.05
CA ALA A 90 4.32 3.70 -13.24
C ALA A 90 5.61 3.94 -14.02
N THR A 91 5.99 5.22 -14.13
CA THR A 91 7.17 5.67 -14.86
C THR A 91 8.10 6.48 -13.96
N GLN A 92 9.35 6.65 -14.40
CA GLN A 92 10.32 7.50 -13.73
C GLN A 92 11.20 8.17 -14.79
N ILE A 93 11.50 9.45 -14.58
CA ILE A 93 12.42 10.21 -15.44
C ILE A 93 13.79 9.52 -15.50
N LEU A 94 14.33 9.38 -16.72
CA LEU A 94 15.60 8.70 -17.01
C LEU A 94 15.63 7.20 -16.66
N PHE A 95 14.48 6.60 -16.37
CA PHE A 95 14.34 5.16 -16.23
C PHE A 95 13.86 4.54 -17.56
N PRO A 96 14.55 3.53 -18.11
CA PRO A 96 14.15 2.89 -19.36
C PRO A 96 13.03 1.88 -19.12
N GLY A 97 11.81 2.27 -19.50
CA GLY A 97 10.62 1.41 -19.45
C GLY A 97 9.61 1.86 -18.39
N GLU A 98 8.53 1.10 -18.29
CA GLU A 98 7.42 1.38 -17.38
C GLU A 98 6.96 0.10 -16.68
N THR A 99 6.38 0.27 -15.50
CA THR A 99 5.70 -0.81 -14.79
C THR A 99 4.26 -0.81 -15.25
N VAL A 100 3.73 -1.98 -15.58
CA VAL A 100 2.33 -2.16 -15.98
C VAL A 100 1.68 -3.19 -15.06
N LEU A 101 0.47 -2.89 -14.58
CA LEU A 101 -0.38 -3.83 -13.88
C LEU A 101 -1.82 -3.71 -14.37
N ASP A 102 -2.32 -4.77 -14.99
CA ASP A 102 -3.73 -4.91 -15.36
C ASP A 102 -4.50 -5.63 -14.26
N PHE A 103 -5.69 -5.12 -13.91
CA PHE A 103 -6.52 -5.70 -12.88
C PHE A 103 -8.00 -5.35 -13.08
N ASN A 104 -8.89 -6.12 -12.45
CA ASN A 104 -10.34 -5.87 -12.49
C ASN A 104 -10.83 -5.42 -11.12
N THR A 105 -11.86 -4.59 -11.12
CA THR A 105 -12.48 -4.08 -9.90
C THR A 105 -13.99 -4.26 -9.87
N GLU A 106 -14.52 -4.41 -8.66
CA GLU A 106 -15.95 -4.45 -8.38
C GLU A 106 -16.45 -3.12 -7.80
N SER A 107 -17.71 -2.79 -8.08
CA SER A 107 -18.34 -1.57 -7.57
C SER A 107 -18.41 -1.58 -6.05
N GLY A 108 -18.05 -0.47 -5.42
CA GLY A 108 -18.07 -0.28 -3.96
C GLY A 108 -16.90 -0.93 -3.23
N LYS A 109 -15.93 -1.54 -3.94
CA LYS A 109 -14.72 -2.11 -3.34
C LYS A 109 -13.54 -1.16 -3.44
N THR A 110 -12.62 -1.29 -2.48
CA THR A 110 -11.34 -0.59 -2.47
C THR A 110 -10.22 -1.60 -2.71
N TYR A 111 -9.35 -1.29 -3.66
CA TYR A 111 -8.19 -2.10 -4.04
C TYR A 111 -6.93 -1.36 -3.63
N PHE A 112 -6.03 -2.09 -2.98
CA PHE A 112 -4.84 -1.52 -2.37
C PHE A 112 -3.59 -2.11 -3.01
N PHE A 113 -2.63 -1.24 -3.32
CA PHE A 113 -1.34 -1.63 -3.87
C PHE A 113 -0.24 -0.95 -3.06
N SER A 114 0.83 -1.67 -2.74
CA SER A 114 2.08 -1.03 -2.33
C SER A 114 2.97 -0.79 -3.55
N ILE A 115 3.69 0.33 -3.52
CA ILE A 115 4.67 0.71 -4.53
C ILE A 115 6.06 0.73 -3.90
N LYS A 116 7.00 0.02 -4.53
CA LYS A 116 8.40 -0.07 -4.07
C LYS A 116 9.34 -0.15 -5.26
N PRO A 117 10.63 0.23 -5.15
CA PRO A 117 11.56 0.11 -6.27
C PRO A 117 11.69 -1.34 -6.74
N SER A 118 11.66 -1.54 -8.05
CA SER A 118 11.85 -2.86 -8.66
C SER A 118 13.30 -3.34 -8.47
N GLU A 119 13.54 -4.64 -8.59
CA GLU A 119 14.92 -5.19 -8.60
C GLU A 119 15.78 -4.51 -9.66
N ARG A 120 15.19 -4.29 -10.85
CA ARG A 120 15.82 -3.55 -11.95
C ARG A 120 16.26 -2.15 -11.53
N SER A 121 15.37 -1.42 -10.87
CA SER A 121 15.67 -0.07 -10.36
C SER A 121 16.75 -0.08 -9.30
N ARG A 122 16.72 -1.04 -8.38
CA ARG A 122 17.77 -1.20 -7.36
C ARG A 122 19.13 -1.50 -7.99
N ALA A 123 19.17 -2.37 -9.00
CA ALA A 123 20.39 -2.70 -9.72
C ALA A 123 20.98 -1.48 -10.46
N MET A 124 20.14 -0.73 -11.17
CA MET A 124 20.55 0.51 -11.84
C MET A 124 21.05 1.57 -10.87
N GLN A 125 20.37 1.76 -9.74
CA GLN A 125 20.81 2.67 -8.68
C GLN A 125 22.13 2.23 -8.06
N GLY A 126 22.31 0.93 -7.80
CA GLY A 126 23.57 0.37 -7.33
C GLY A 126 24.73 0.62 -8.30
N GLY A 127 24.50 0.39 -9.60
CA GLY A 127 25.46 0.72 -10.66
C GLY A 127 25.80 2.20 -10.70
N ALA A 128 24.80 3.07 -10.56
CA ALA A 128 24.96 4.52 -10.53
C ALA A 128 25.82 4.99 -9.35
N ILE A 129 25.59 4.42 -8.17
CA ILE A 129 26.36 4.74 -6.95
C ILE A 129 27.82 4.33 -7.11
N MET A 130 28.08 3.15 -7.69
CA MET A 130 29.43 2.61 -7.79
C MET A 130 30.26 3.20 -8.94
N PHE A 131 29.64 3.45 -10.10
CA PHE A 131 30.35 3.80 -11.33
C PHE A 131 29.66 4.90 -12.15
N GLY A 132 28.80 5.71 -11.52
CA GLY A 132 28.09 6.81 -12.17
C GLY A 132 27.16 6.34 -13.30
N LEU A 133 26.90 7.22 -14.26
CA LEU A 133 25.98 6.92 -15.38
C LEU A 133 26.42 5.72 -16.22
N VAL A 134 27.73 5.44 -16.31
CA VAL A 134 28.25 4.25 -17.01
C VAL A 134 27.79 2.98 -16.29
N GLY A 135 27.95 2.91 -14.97
CA GLY A 135 27.46 1.79 -14.17
C GLY A 135 25.93 1.63 -14.27
N ALA A 136 25.20 2.74 -14.24
CA ALA A 136 23.74 2.72 -14.43
C ALA A 136 23.36 2.12 -15.79
N GLY A 137 24.04 2.50 -16.87
CA GLY A 137 23.83 1.98 -18.22
C GLY A 137 24.12 0.48 -18.35
N VAL A 138 25.23 0.01 -17.77
CA VAL A 138 25.59 -1.43 -17.76
C VAL A 138 24.51 -2.25 -17.05
N MET A 139 24.09 -1.81 -15.87
CA MET A 139 23.04 -2.51 -15.11
C MET A 139 21.68 -2.43 -15.81
N ALA A 140 21.36 -1.34 -16.49
CA ALA A 140 20.13 -1.20 -17.27
C ALA A 140 20.07 -2.20 -18.44
N ALA A 141 21.20 -2.42 -19.12
CA ALA A 141 21.32 -3.39 -20.20
C ALA A 141 21.23 -4.83 -19.68
N ALA A 142 21.97 -5.15 -18.60
CA ALA A 142 21.98 -6.48 -18.00
C ALA A 142 20.58 -6.90 -17.47
N SER A 143 19.79 -5.94 -17.01
CA SER A 143 18.45 -6.16 -16.45
C SER A 143 17.31 -5.96 -17.45
N ALA A 144 17.59 -5.70 -18.74
CA ALA A 144 16.56 -5.49 -19.75
C ALA A 144 15.65 -6.71 -19.95
N GLY A 145 16.10 -7.91 -19.54
CA GLY A 145 15.34 -9.15 -19.54
C GLY A 145 14.34 -9.33 -18.37
N ALA A 146 14.40 -8.53 -17.31
CA ALA A 146 13.57 -8.70 -16.11
C ALA A 146 12.06 -8.67 -16.40
N ASP A 147 11.24 -9.45 -15.69
CA ASP A 147 9.79 -9.53 -15.94
C ASP A 147 9.13 -8.15 -15.84
N ASN A 148 9.46 -7.41 -14.79
CA ASN A 148 9.09 -6.01 -14.65
C ASN A 148 10.14 -5.11 -15.33
N LYS A 149 9.73 -4.43 -16.40
CA LYS A 149 10.59 -3.50 -17.15
C LYS A 149 10.67 -2.13 -16.50
N GLY A 150 9.82 -1.82 -15.52
CA GLY A 150 9.65 -0.51 -14.95
C GLY A 150 10.44 -0.22 -13.67
N PRO A 151 10.32 1.03 -13.17
CA PRO A 151 11.10 1.51 -12.02
C PRO A 151 10.63 0.95 -10.68
N VAL A 152 9.39 0.44 -10.60
CA VAL A 152 8.74 0.05 -9.35
C VAL A 152 8.00 -1.27 -9.50
N ASP A 153 7.87 -2.03 -8.43
CA ASP A 153 6.90 -3.11 -8.33
C ASP A 153 5.59 -2.56 -7.74
N LEU A 154 4.48 -3.02 -8.31
CA LEU A 154 3.13 -2.78 -7.80
C LEU A 154 2.62 -4.07 -7.19
N VAL A 155 2.54 -4.11 -5.87
CA VAL A 155 2.19 -5.33 -5.14
C VAL A 155 0.78 -5.18 -4.58
N PRO A 156 -0.19 -5.99 -5.04
CA PRO A 156 -1.52 -6.02 -4.45
C PRO A 156 -1.42 -6.36 -2.96
N LEU A 157 -2.16 -5.62 -2.13
CA LEU A 157 -2.22 -5.85 -0.70
C LEU A 157 -3.57 -6.43 -0.32
N GLN A 158 -3.54 -7.41 0.58
CA GLN A 158 -4.76 -7.89 1.22
C GLN A 158 -5.32 -6.79 2.11
N GLU A 159 -6.64 -6.81 2.31
CA GLU A 159 -7.34 -5.78 3.08
C GLU A 159 -6.75 -5.61 4.48
N SER A 160 -6.39 -6.69 5.17
CA SER A 160 -5.74 -6.62 6.49
C SER A 160 -4.40 -5.89 6.46
N GLN A 161 -3.54 -6.22 5.48
CA GLN A 161 -2.23 -5.58 5.31
C GLN A 161 -2.37 -4.10 4.95
N ALA A 162 -3.32 -3.80 4.06
CA ALA A 162 -3.61 -2.44 3.64
C ALA A 162 -4.14 -1.59 4.80
N ARG A 163 -4.97 -2.15 5.68
CA ARG A 163 -5.45 -1.45 6.88
C ARG A 163 -4.32 -1.06 7.81
N THR A 164 -3.42 -1.98 8.12
CA THR A 164 -2.25 -1.70 8.96
C THR A 164 -1.37 -0.62 8.34
N ALA A 165 -1.03 -0.78 7.05
CA ALA A 165 -0.24 0.21 6.33
C ALA A 165 -0.91 1.60 6.30
N MET A 166 -2.21 1.66 6.00
CA MET A 166 -2.95 2.92 5.99
C MET A 166 -2.98 3.58 7.37
N ALA A 167 -3.16 2.82 8.45
CA ALA A 167 -3.13 3.38 9.80
C ALA A 167 -1.77 4.03 10.12
N GLU A 168 -0.66 3.40 9.72
CA GLU A 168 0.69 3.94 9.90
C GLU A 168 0.96 5.20 9.06
N LEU A 169 0.44 5.24 7.83
CA LEU A 169 0.56 6.39 6.93
C LEU A 169 -0.26 7.58 7.46
N LEU A 170 -1.48 7.34 7.93
CA LEU A 170 -2.37 8.39 8.45
C LEU A 170 -1.93 9.00 9.78
N GLN A 171 -1.12 8.28 10.58
CA GLN A 171 -0.47 8.79 11.77
C GLN A 171 0.75 9.68 11.45
N ALA A 172 1.27 9.59 10.23
CA ALA A 172 2.45 10.33 9.79
C ALA A 172 2.11 11.68 9.14
N GLU A 173 0.84 11.91 8.81
CA GLU A 173 0.28 13.19 8.32
C GLU A 173 0.12 14.19 9.47
#